data_AF-A0A7M3VDE1-F1
#
_entry.id   AF-A0A7M3VDE1-F1
#
_cell.length_a   1.000
_cell.length_b   1.000
_cell.length_c   1.000
_cell.angle_alpha   90.00
_cell.angle_beta   90.00
_cell.angle_gamma   90.00
#
_symmetry.space_group_name_H-M   'P 1'
#
loop_
_entity.id
_entity.type
_entity.pdbx_description
1 polymer ?
#
loop_
_entity_poly.entity_id
_entity_poly.type
_entity_poly.pdbx_seq_one_letter_code
_entity_poly.pdbx_strand_id
1 'polypeptide(L)'
;DLVSLAQLDSSYQIADQTIHNTNLFVLFKSRDVKVKYESSGSNNQISFDSTNNKPSYIVEFTNSTTVGIKWSVVKKYQLDVPNVTNEMNQVLKELILEQPLTKYTLNSSLAKQKGKTQREVHLGMNQASQWNTMRNQHNLDNNPSPNASTGFKLDKGNAYRKLDQSWPIYQPIDGTKQGKGKDQSNWQSSEETMAAGDAPSVSGGGTSDQSNKFTNYLNTKQALESIGILFDGEMVRNVITQLYYASTSKLAVTNNHIVVMGNSFLPSLWYWVVDRSATTDSSSKPTWFANTTLNWGEDKQKQFVENQLGYKETTSTNSHNFHSKSFTQPAYFISGIDSVNDQLIFSGFKAGSVGYDSSSSTQTKDQALAWSTTTSLDSKTGYRDLVTNETGLNGPINGSFSIQDTFSFVVPYSGNHSNQTSSGTIKTAYPVKSDQKSTVKINSLINATPLNSYGDEGVGVFDALGLNYNFKSNQERLPSRTDQIFVYGIVSPNELRSAKSFADSTG
;
A
#
# COMPACT_ATOMS: atom_id res chain seq x y z
N ASP A 1 -27.45 8.03 -24.36
CA ASP A 1 -26.57 6.97 -23.84
C ASP A 1 -25.16 7.20 -24.37
N LEU A 2 -24.21 7.61 -23.51
CA LEU A 2 -22.83 7.89 -23.93
C LEU A 2 -21.98 6.63 -24.13
N VAL A 3 -22.35 5.50 -23.50
CA VAL A 3 -21.66 4.20 -23.71
C VAL A 3 -21.90 3.74 -25.14
N SER A 4 -23.18 3.74 -25.55
CA SER A 4 -23.55 3.44 -26.93
C SER A 4 -22.93 4.43 -27.93
N LEU A 5 -22.92 5.73 -27.61
CA LEU A 5 -22.32 6.75 -28.48
C LEU A 5 -20.79 6.59 -28.63
N ALA A 6 -20.10 6.13 -27.59
CA ALA A 6 -18.69 5.76 -27.60
C ALA A 6 -18.37 4.45 -28.34
N GLN A 7 -19.40 3.77 -28.87
CA GLN A 7 -19.29 2.45 -29.48
C GLN A 7 -18.64 1.44 -28.52
N LEU A 8 -19.10 1.44 -27.26
CA LEU A 8 -18.73 0.49 -26.24
C LEU A 8 -19.92 -0.42 -25.96
N ASP A 9 -19.66 -1.70 -25.65
CA ASP A 9 -20.72 -2.65 -25.30
C ASP A 9 -21.28 -2.41 -23.89
N SER A 10 -22.35 -3.12 -23.54
CA SER A 10 -23.13 -2.93 -22.30
C SER A 10 -22.40 -3.31 -21.01
N SER A 11 -21.20 -3.92 -21.10
CA SER A 11 -20.37 -4.17 -19.91
C SER A 11 -19.76 -2.87 -19.36
N TYR A 12 -19.62 -1.85 -20.20
CA TYR A 12 -19.04 -0.55 -19.86
C TYR A 12 -20.01 0.34 -19.11
N GLN A 13 -19.46 1.11 -18.17
CA GLN A 13 -20.15 2.17 -17.47
C GLN A 13 -19.26 3.40 -17.34
N ILE A 14 -19.88 4.56 -17.15
CA ILE A 14 -19.19 5.81 -16.85
C ILE A 14 -18.60 5.69 -15.44
N ALA A 15 -17.29 5.91 -15.32
CA ALA A 15 -16.56 5.95 -14.06
C ALA A 15 -16.41 7.38 -13.53
N ASP A 16 -16.17 8.33 -14.43
CA ASP A 16 -15.98 9.75 -14.12
C ASP A 16 -16.23 10.61 -15.36
N GLN A 17 -16.50 11.91 -15.16
CA GLN A 17 -16.70 12.85 -16.25
C GLN A 17 -16.30 14.28 -15.86
N THR A 18 -15.75 15.04 -16.80
CA THR A 18 -15.34 16.44 -16.60
C THR A 18 -15.52 17.28 -17.86
N ILE A 19 -15.61 18.60 -17.70
CA ILE A 19 -15.74 19.55 -18.81
C ILE A 19 -14.42 20.30 -19.00
N HIS A 20 -13.92 20.33 -20.23
CA HIS A 20 -12.73 21.10 -20.58
C HIS A 20 -12.85 21.66 -22.00
N ASN A 21 -12.57 22.96 -22.18
CA ASN A 21 -12.74 23.67 -23.45
C ASN A 21 -14.11 23.42 -24.10
N THR A 22 -15.18 23.49 -23.30
CA THR A 22 -16.60 23.25 -23.69
C THR A 22 -16.95 21.81 -24.10
N ASN A 23 -15.97 20.92 -24.23
CA ASN A 23 -16.18 19.50 -24.51
C ASN A 23 -16.32 18.70 -23.21
N LEU A 24 -17.07 17.61 -23.29
CA LEU A 24 -17.25 16.64 -22.21
C LEU A 24 -16.25 15.50 -22.38
N PHE A 25 -15.43 15.26 -21.36
CA PHE A 25 -14.53 14.11 -21.28
C PHE A 25 -15.12 13.09 -20.32
N VAL A 26 -15.20 11.84 -20.75
CA VAL A 26 -15.81 10.76 -19.97
C VAL A 26 -14.87 9.56 -19.91
N LEU A 27 -14.65 9.06 -18.69
CA LEU A 27 -13.91 7.84 -18.42
C LEU A 27 -14.90 6.66 -18.35
N PHE A 28 -14.63 5.60 -19.10
CA PHE A 28 -15.42 4.37 -19.14
C PHE A 28 -14.58 3.18 -18.69
N LYS A 29 -15.18 2.27 -17.92
CA LYS A 29 -14.58 0.99 -17.53
C LYS A 29 -15.58 -0.15 -17.60
N SER A 30 -15.12 -1.35 -17.95
CA SER A 30 -15.95 -2.54 -18.15
C SER A 30 -15.99 -3.43 -16.93
N ARG A 31 -17.19 -3.90 -16.56
CA ARG A 31 -17.38 -4.94 -15.53
C ARG A 31 -16.84 -6.31 -15.96
N ASP A 32 -16.53 -6.50 -17.24
CA ASP A 32 -16.08 -7.78 -17.81
C ASP A 32 -14.55 -7.85 -17.98
N VAL A 33 -13.81 -6.79 -17.60
CA VAL A 33 -12.35 -6.76 -17.74
C VAL A 33 -11.68 -7.90 -16.96
N LYS A 34 -10.73 -8.58 -17.60
CA LYS A 34 -9.87 -9.59 -16.98
C LYS A 34 -8.42 -9.30 -17.33
N VAL A 35 -7.56 -9.26 -16.32
CA VAL A 35 -6.13 -9.02 -16.42
C VAL A 35 -5.39 -10.22 -15.82
N LYS A 36 -4.24 -10.58 -16.39
CA LYS A 36 -3.38 -11.68 -15.94
C LYS A 36 -2.04 -11.14 -15.49
N TYR A 37 -1.45 -11.82 -14.52
CA TYR A 37 -0.04 -11.66 -14.18
C TYR A 37 0.68 -12.98 -14.39
N GLU A 38 1.76 -12.97 -15.18
CA GLU A 38 2.61 -14.13 -15.42
C GLU A 38 4.04 -13.81 -14.99
N SER A 39 4.53 -14.54 -13.98
CA SER A 39 5.86 -14.32 -13.40
C SER A 39 7.02 -14.61 -14.37
N SER A 40 6.78 -15.40 -15.41
CA SER A 40 7.75 -15.86 -16.41
C SER A 40 7.46 -15.26 -17.78
N GLY A 41 8.51 -15.01 -18.58
CA GLY A 41 8.42 -14.40 -19.91
C GLY A 41 8.99 -12.97 -19.94
N SER A 42 9.20 -12.46 -21.16
CA SER A 42 9.61 -11.09 -21.44
C SER A 42 8.47 -10.32 -22.15
N ASN A 43 8.21 -9.10 -21.69
CA ASN A 43 7.37 -8.07 -22.31
C ASN A 43 5.83 -8.17 -22.18
N ASN A 44 5.26 -9.18 -21.49
CA ASN A 44 3.81 -9.30 -21.29
C ASN A 44 3.42 -9.83 -19.89
N GLN A 45 4.21 -9.54 -18.86
CA GLN A 45 3.95 -10.06 -17.52
C GLN A 45 2.61 -9.58 -16.97
N ILE A 46 2.12 -8.40 -17.37
CA ILE A 46 0.75 -7.98 -17.13
C ILE A 46 0.07 -7.82 -18.49
N SER A 47 -1.05 -8.50 -18.70
CA SER A 47 -1.77 -8.49 -19.98
C SER A 47 -3.27 -8.68 -19.78
N PHE A 48 -4.08 -8.21 -20.72
CA PHE A 48 -5.50 -8.54 -20.75
C PHE A 48 -5.68 -10.02 -21.11
N ASP A 49 -6.71 -10.66 -20.55
CA ASP A 49 -7.16 -11.95 -21.04
C ASP A 49 -7.67 -11.77 -22.48
N SER A 50 -7.08 -12.48 -23.45
CA SER A 50 -7.43 -12.36 -24.87
C SER A 50 -8.91 -12.62 -25.15
N THR A 51 -9.57 -13.44 -24.32
CA THR A 51 -11.00 -13.73 -24.41
C THR A 51 -11.90 -12.59 -23.92
N ASN A 52 -11.39 -11.74 -23.02
CA ASN A 52 -12.13 -10.67 -22.34
C ASN A 52 -11.29 -9.39 -22.31
N ASN A 53 -10.76 -9.00 -23.46
CA ASN A 53 -9.96 -7.79 -23.63
C ASN A 53 -10.86 -6.55 -23.63
N LYS A 54 -11.11 -6.02 -22.43
CA LYS A 54 -12.00 -4.88 -22.18
C LYS A 54 -11.25 -3.75 -21.45
N PRO A 55 -10.30 -3.07 -22.12
CA PRO A 55 -9.58 -1.96 -21.52
C PRO A 55 -10.54 -0.80 -21.21
N SER A 56 -10.15 0.06 -20.28
CA SER A 56 -10.85 1.31 -20.01
C SER A 56 -10.57 2.34 -21.11
N TYR A 57 -11.49 3.29 -21.30
CA TYR A 57 -11.39 4.31 -22.34
C TYR A 57 -11.68 5.71 -21.80
N ILE A 58 -11.00 6.71 -22.35
CA ILE A 58 -11.43 8.12 -22.24
C ILE A 58 -12.02 8.52 -23.58
N VAL A 59 -13.16 9.21 -23.57
CA VAL A 59 -13.79 9.72 -24.78
C VAL A 59 -14.11 11.21 -24.62
N GLU A 60 -13.69 11.99 -25.61
CA GLU A 60 -14.03 13.40 -25.76
C GLU A 60 -15.31 13.51 -26.60
N PHE A 61 -16.30 14.24 -26.08
CA PHE A 61 -17.57 14.53 -26.76
C PHE A 61 -17.73 16.03 -26.93
N THR A 62 -18.29 16.43 -28.07
CA THR A 62 -18.66 17.82 -28.35
C THR A 62 -20.16 17.93 -28.65
N ASN A 63 -20.76 19.09 -28.34
CA ASN A 63 -22.14 19.37 -28.72
C ASN A 63 -22.16 19.87 -30.18
N SER A 64 -22.72 19.08 -31.08
CA SER A 64 -22.77 19.37 -32.51
C SER A 64 -23.88 20.34 -32.94
N THR A 65 -24.67 20.87 -31.99
CA THR A 65 -25.80 21.76 -32.26
C THR A 65 -25.71 23.06 -31.45
N THR A 66 -26.14 24.18 -32.04
CA THR A 66 -26.26 25.48 -31.36
C THR A 66 -27.56 25.62 -30.55
N VAL A 67 -28.57 24.80 -30.87
CA VAL A 67 -29.86 24.71 -30.16
C VAL A 67 -30.08 23.25 -29.76
N GLY A 68 -30.28 23.00 -28.47
CA GLY A 68 -30.38 21.65 -27.92
C GLY A 68 -29.01 20.96 -27.74
N ILE A 69 -29.05 19.68 -27.38
CA ILE A 69 -27.86 18.87 -27.09
C ILE A 69 -27.81 17.67 -28.03
N LYS A 70 -26.79 17.63 -28.88
CA LYS A 70 -26.45 16.48 -29.73
C LYS A 70 -24.97 16.16 -29.58
N TRP A 71 -24.66 15.32 -28.60
CA TRP A 71 -23.30 14.82 -28.37
C TRP A 71 -22.77 14.06 -29.58
N SER A 72 -21.50 14.28 -29.92
CA SER A 72 -20.77 13.54 -30.95
C SER A 72 -19.36 13.26 -30.46
N VAL A 73 -18.84 12.06 -30.74
CA VAL A 73 -17.47 11.67 -30.37
C VAL A 73 -16.46 12.47 -31.18
N VAL A 74 -15.46 13.01 -30.50
CA VAL A 74 -14.32 13.73 -31.09
C VAL A 74 -13.09 12.82 -31.13
N LYS A 75 -12.71 12.27 -29.98
CA LYS A 75 -11.57 11.35 -29.83
C LYS A 75 -11.85 10.27 -28.79
N LYS A 76 -11.21 9.11 -28.96
CA LYS A 76 -11.28 7.95 -28.08
C LYS A 76 -9.86 7.46 -27.80
N TYR A 77 -9.53 7.33 -26.53
CA TYR A 77 -8.20 6.94 -26.04
C TYR A 77 -8.31 5.67 -25.21
N GLN A 78 -7.52 4.64 -25.53
CA GLN A 78 -7.48 3.38 -24.78
C GLN A 78 -6.45 3.46 -23.65
N LEU A 79 -6.80 2.93 -22.48
CA LEU A 79 -5.90 2.81 -21.33
C LEU A 79 -5.35 1.38 -21.26
N ASP A 80 -4.11 1.21 -21.71
CA ASP A 80 -3.41 -0.08 -21.73
C ASP A 80 -2.91 -0.51 -20.35
N VAL A 81 -2.47 -1.76 -20.22
CA VAL A 81 -1.75 -2.27 -19.05
C VAL A 81 -0.32 -1.71 -18.94
N PRO A 82 0.28 -1.67 -17.74
CA PRO A 82 1.66 -1.21 -17.54
C PRO A 82 2.71 -2.08 -18.23
N ASN A 83 3.77 -1.44 -18.74
CA ASN A 83 5.03 -2.12 -19.04
C ASN A 83 5.69 -2.64 -17.75
N VAL A 84 6.37 -3.77 -17.83
CA VAL A 84 7.07 -4.39 -16.70
C VAL A 84 8.54 -4.63 -17.07
N THR A 85 9.46 -3.89 -16.45
CA THR A 85 10.90 -4.11 -16.59
C THR A 85 11.35 -5.37 -15.83
N ASN A 86 12.58 -5.82 -16.06
CA ASN A 86 13.15 -6.97 -15.34
C ASN A 86 13.22 -6.72 -13.83
N GLU A 87 13.65 -5.52 -13.43
CA GLU A 87 13.77 -5.11 -12.03
C GLU A 87 12.41 -5.02 -11.35
N MET A 88 11.41 -4.47 -12.05
CA MET A 88 10.03 -4.44 -11.56
C MET A 88 9.49 -5.86 -11.39
N ASN A 89 9.65 -6.72 -12.41
CA ASN A 89 9.15 -8.09 -12.34
C ASN A 89 9.79 -8.90 -11.20
N GLN A 90 11.07 -8.67 -10.88
CA GLN A 90 11.73 -9.29 -9.74
C GLN A 90 11.05 -8.98 -8.41
N VAL A 91 10.44 -7.79 -8.26
CA VAL A 91 9.61 -7.45 -7.09
C VAL A 91 8.21 -8.06 -7.23
N LEU A 92 7.56 -7.93 -8.39
CA LEU A 92 6.17 -8.37 -8.61
C LEU A 92 5.97 -9.88 -8.39
N LYS A 93 6.99 -10.70 -8.66
CA LYS A 93 6.97 -12.17 -8.47
C LYS A 93 6.54 -12.61 -7.07
N GLU A 94 6.97 -11.87 -6.08
CA GLU A 94 6.71 -12.14 -4.66
C GLU A 94 5.97 -10.96 -4.00
N LEU A 95 5.42 -10.04 -4.79
CA LEU A 95 4.58 -8.96 -4.27
C LEU A 95 3.27 -9.56 -3.75
N ILE A 96 2.93 -9.27 -2.50
CA ILE A 96 1.65 -9.64 -1.90
C ILE A 96 0.87 -8.39 -1.46
N LEU A 97 -0.46 -8.43 -1.60
CA LEU A 97 -1.34 -7.31 -1.31
C LEU A 97 -2.45 -7.72 -0.33
N GLU A 98 -2.67 -6.91 0.70
CA GLU A 98 -3.75 -7.09 1.68
C GLU A 98 -5.13 -6.98 1.02
N GLN A 99 -6.09 -7.81 1.45
CA GLN A 99 -7.48 -7.69 1.04
C GLN A 99 -8.04 -6.30 1.40
N PRO A 100 -8.91 -5.72 0.56
CA PRO A 100 -9.36 -4.34 0.71
C PRO A 100 -10.11 -4.11 2.02
N LEU A 101 -9.91 -2.92 2.60
CA LEU A 101 -10.74 -2.40 3.68
C LEU A 101 -12.18 -2.23 3.17
N THR A 102 -13.16 -2.63 3.98
CA THR A 102 -14.58 -2.46 3.67
C THR A 102 -15.26 -1.62 4.74
N LYS A 103 -16.51 -1.22 4.48
CA LYS A 103 -17.37 -0.53 5.44
C LYS A 103 -17.53 -1.28 6.78
N TYR A 104 -17.33 -2.60 6.79
CA TYR A 104 -17.57 -3.47 7.94
C TYR A 104 -16.27 -3.99 8.59
N THR A 105 -15.10 -3.62 8.06
CA THR A 105 -13.83 -4.05 8.64
C THR A 105 -13.64 -3.42 10.02
N LEU A 106 -13.39 -4.26 11.02
CA LEU A 106 -13.22 -3.83 12.41
C LEU A 106 -11.75 -3.48 12.70
N ASN A 107 -11.51 -2.73 13.78
CA ASN A 107 -10.15 -2.54 14.32
C ASN A 107 -9.48 -3.90 14.61
N SER A 108 -10.23 -4.84 15.19
CA SER A 108 -9.77 -6.19 15.47
C SER A 108 -9.56 -7.03 14.19
N SER A 109 -10.28 -6.76 13.10
CA SER A 109 -10.02 -7.38 11.79
C SER A 109 -8.67 -6.94 11.22
N LEU A 110 -8.34 -5.65 11.38
CA LEU A 110 -7.06 -5.08 10.92
C LEU A 110 -5.87 -5.54 11.77
N ALA A 111 -6.08 -5.73 13.07
CA ALA A 111 -5.07 -6.15 14.03
C ALA A 111 -4.41 -7.47 13.61
N LYS A 112 -3.09 -7.54 13.74
CA LYS A 112 -2.29 -8.74 13.44
C LYS A 112 -1.42 -9.07 14.64
N GLN A 113 -1.13 -10.36 14.82
CA GLN A 113 -0.26 -10.80 15.91
C GLN A 113 1.07 -10.05 15.86
N LYS A 114 1.46 -9.50 17.01
CA LYS A 114 2.75 -8.82 17.17
C LYS A 114 3.90 -9.74 16.74
N GLY A 115 4.85 -9.17 16.01
CA GLY A 115 6.07 -9.84 15.59
C GLY A 115 7.08 -10.05 16.73
N LYS A 116 8.26 -10.53 16.36
CA LYS A 116 9.39 -10.67 17.26
C LYS A 116 9.84 -9.31 17.79
N THR A 117 10.47 -9.30 18.95
CA THR A 117 11.20 -8.15 19.47
C THR A 117 12.55 -8.00 18.80
N GLN A 118 13.12 -6.78 18.81
CA GLN A 118 14.42 -6.49 18.22
C GLN A 118 15.53 -7.39 18.77
N ARG A 119 15.50 -7.67 20.08
CA ARG A 119 16.43 -8.61 20.71
C ARG A 119 16.25 -10.04 20.22
N GLU A 120 15.04 -10.54 20.11
CA GLU A 120 14.79 -11.90 19.64
C GLU A 120 15.29 -12.11 18.21
N VAL A 121 15.16 -11.10 17.36
CA VAL A 121 15.70 -11.15 15.99
C VAL A 121 17.23 -11.21 15.99
N HIS A 122 17.90 -10.31 16.73
CA HIS A 122 19.36 -10.17 16.61
C HIS A 122 20.15 -11.13 17.51
N LEU A 123 19.66 -11.44 18.70
CA LEU A 123 20.35 -12.26 19.70
C LEU A 123 19.73 -13.65 19.86
N GLY A 124 18.45 -13.81 19.52
CA GLY A 124 17.66 -15.01 19.79
C GLY A 124 16.86 -14.94 21.09
N MET A 125 16.10 -16.00 21.36
CA MET A 125 15.26 -16.11 22.55
C MET A 125 16.08 -16.11 23.84
N ASN A 126 15.52 -15.53 24.91
CA ASN A 126 16.06 -15.53 26.28
C ASN A 126 17.40 -14.79 26.50
N GLN A 127 17.83 -13.92 25.59
CA GLN A 127 19.08 -13.15 25.72
C GLN A 127 18.94 -11.76 26.36
N ALA A 128 17.95 -11.56 27.24
CA ALA A 128 17.61 -10.24 27.78
C ALA A 128 18.77 -9.54 28.49
N SER A 129 19.53 -10.26 29.31
CA SER A 129 20.67 -9.72 30.07
C SER A 129 21.88 -9.39 29.21
N GLN A 130 21.96 -9.92 27.98
CA GLN A 130 23.10 -9.72 27.07
C GLN A 130 22.93 -8.55 26.10
N TRP A 131 21.78 -7.86 26.11
CA TRP A 131 21.51 -6.77 25.17
C TRP A 131 22.58 -5.68 25.19
N ASN A 132 22.94 -5.20 26.38
CA ASN A 132 23.87 -4.09 26.53
C ASN A 132 25.29 -4.43 26.06
N THR A 133 25.69 -5.72 26.16
CA THR A 133 27.02 -6.18 25.74
C THR A 133 27.08 -6.57 24.27
N MET A 134 25.97 -7.01 23.67
CA MET A 134 25.95 -7.54 22.30
C MET A 134 25.38 -6.59 21.24
N ARG A 135 24.55 -5.59 21.59
CA ARG A 135 23.88 -4.71 20.61
C ARG A 135 24.85 -4.04 19.63
N ASN A 136 26.07 -3.72 20.08
CA ASN A 136 27.10 -3.10 19.25
C ASN A 136 27.58 -4.02 18.11
N GLN A 137 27.58 -5.34 18.31
CA GLN A 137 27.95 -6.33 17.26
C GLN A 137 26.91 -6.40 16.13
N HIS A 138 25.73 -5.81 16.32
CA HIS A 138 24.63 -5.78 15.38
C HIS A 138 24.30 -4.35 14.90
N ASN A 139 25.23 -3.40 15.04
CA ASN A 139 25.04 -1.99 14.69
C ASN A 139 23.87 -1.30 15.42
N LEU A 140 23.53 -1.78 16.62
CA LEU A 140 22.50 -1.23 17.49
C LEU A 140 23.11 -0.53 18.70
N ASP A 141 24.25 0.16 18.48
CA ASP A 141 24.95 0.91 19.51
C ASP A 141 23.99 1.83 20.28
N ASN A 142 24.02 1.75 21.61
CA ASN A 142 23.23 2.59 22.51
C ASN A 142 21.71 2.49 22.38
N ASN A 143 21.19 1.57 21.57
CA ASN A 143 19.76 1.39 21.43
C ASN A 143 19.12 0.94 22.77
N PRO A 144 18.17 1.70 23.33
CA PRO A 144 17.56 1.42 24.64
C PRO A 144 16.39 0.42 24.57
N SER A 145 16.06 -0.11 23.38
CA SER A 145 14.75 -0.72 23.13
C SER A 145 14.83 -2.17 22.65
N PRO A 146 15.38 -3.11 23.45
CA PRO A 146 15.47 -4.53 23.08
C PRO A 146 14.10 -5.16 22.78
N ASN A 147 13.04 -4.63 23.41
CA ASN A 147 11.67 -5.15 23.31
C ASN A 147 10.83 -4.43 22.24
N ALA A 148 11.41 -3.50 21.47
CA ALA A 148 10.71 -2.87 20.34
C ALA A 148 10.29 -3.93 19.32
N SER A 149 9.06 -3.85 18.82
CA SER A 149 8.53 -4.80 17.83
C SER A 149 9.26 -4.64 16.50
N THR A 150 9.51 -5.77 15.83
CA THR A 150 10.04 -5.77 14.46
C THR A 150 8.96 -5.87 13.40
N GLY A 151 7.68 -5.94 13.78
CA GLY A 151 6.54 -5.88 12.87
C GLY A 151 5.38 -6.76 13.31
N PHE A 152 4.79 -7.50 12.37
CA PHE A 152 3.61 -8.32 12.60
C PHE A 152 3.65 -9.62 11.79
N LYS A 153 3.05 -10.69 12.32
CA LYS A 153 3.02 -11.99 11.64
C LYS A 153 2.01 -12.02 10.49
N LEU A 154 2.28 -12.88 9.51
CA LEU A 154 1.49 -13.08 8.28
C LEU A 154 0.91 -14.50 8.18
N ASP A 155 0.90 -15.26 9.27
CA ASP A 155 0.29 -16.60 9.38
C ASP A 155 -1.20 -16.54 9.79
N LYS A 156 -1.64 -15.37 10.28
CA LYS A 156 -3.01 -15.05 10.70
C LYS A 156 -3.43 -13.69 10.16
N GLY A 157 -4.70 -13.34 10.37
CA GLY A 157 -5.28 -12.06 9.98
C GLY A 157 -5.71 -11.97 8.53
N ASN A 158 -5.96 -10.74 8.10
CA ASN A 158 -6.38 -10.38 6.74
C ASN A 158 -5.53 -11.04 5.67
N ALA A 159 -6.19 -11.56 4.64
CA ALA A 159 -5.56 -12.22 3.51
C ALA A 159 -4.58 -11.29 2.79
N TYR A 160 -3.35 -11.76 2.56
CA TYR A 160 -2.40 -11.20 1.60
C TYR A 160 -2.30 -12.13 0.41
N ARG A 161 -2.37 -11.60 -0.81
CA ARG A 161 -2.43 -12.38 -2.06
C ARG A 161 -1.47 -11.83 -3.10
N LYS A 162 -0.89 -12.73 -3.90
CA LYS A 162 -0.12 -12.38 -5.09
C LYS A 162 -1.04 -11.80 -6.18
N LEU A 163 -0.44 -11.17 -7.19
CA LEU A 163 -1.16 -10.53 -8.30
C LEU A 163 -2.08 -11.48 -9.09
N ASP A 164 -1.67 -12.74 -9.25
CA ASP A 164 -2.38 -13.80 -9.97
C ASP A 164 -3.41 -14.55 -9.10
N GLN A 165 -3.40 -14.32 -7.79
CA GLN A 165 -4.30 -14.92 -6.82
C GLN A 165 -5.54 -14.06 -6.57
N SER A 166 -6.56 -14.60 -5.90
CA SER A 166 -7.80 -13.89 -5.55
C SER A 166 -7.95 -13.70 -4.03
N TRP A 167 -8.52 -12.56 -3.63
CA TRP A 167 -8.91 -12.30 -2.24
C TRP A 167 -10.18 -13.08 -1.87
N PRO A 168 -10.36 -13.47 -0.59
CA PRO A 168 -11.61 -14.05 -0.11
C PRO A 168 -12.69 -12.99 0.10
N ILE A 169 -13.96 -13.42 0.13
CA ILE A 169 -15.09 -12.57 0.56
C ILE A 169 -15.19 -12.43 2.09
N TYR A 170 -14.45 -13.25 2.82
CA TYR A 170 -14.48 -13.32 4.28
C TYR A 170 -13.42 -12.42 4.90
N GLN A 171 -13.76 -11.75 5.99
CA GLN A 171 -12.83 -10.98 6.83
C GLN A 171 -12.85 -11.54 8.26
N PRO A 172 -11.70 -11.76 8.91
CA PRO A 172 -11.68 -12.21 10.30
C PRO A 172 -12.27 -11.13 11.21
N ILE A 173 -13.03 -11.51 12.23
CA ILE A 173 -13.48 -10.58 13.28
C ILE A 173 -12.31 -10.17 14.17
N ASP A 174 -11.41 -11.11 14.50
CA ASP A 174 -10.16 -10.87 15.23
C ASP A 174 -8.98 -11.44 14.44
N GLY A 175 -8.29 -10.57 13.70
CA GLY A 175 -7.15 -10.92 12.85
C GLY A 175 -5.92 -11.39 13.64
N THR A 176 -5.90 -11.25 14.97
CA THR A 176 -4.86 -11.85 15.81
C THR A 176 -5.08 -13.35 16.02
N LYS A 177 -6.26 -13.89 15.72
CA LYS A 177 -6.62 -15.30 15.96
C LYS A 177 -7.11 -16.02 14.70
N GLN A 178 -8.04 -15.40 13.99
CA GLN A 178 -8.62 -15.90 12.75
C GLN A 178 -7.82 -15.42 11.53
N GLY A 179 -8.17 -15.95 10.36
CA GLY A 179 -7.52 -15.68 9.09
C GLY A 179 -6.23 -16.48 8.89
N LYS A 180 -5.63 -16.31 7.72
CA LYS A 180 -4.42 -17.02 7.28
C LYS A 180 -3.35 -16.10 6.70
N GLY A 181 -3.53 -14.78 6.75
CA GLY A 181 -2.54 -13.86 6.22
C GLY A 181 -2.16 -14.20 4.78
N LYS A 182 -0.87 -14.43 4.55
CA LYS A 182 -0.32 -14.79 3.22
C LYS A 182 -0.43 -16.28 2.87
N ASP A 183 -0.83 -17.13 3.81
CA ASP A 183 -0.87 -18.59 3.64
C ASP A 183 -2.14 -19.05 2.89
N GLN A 184 -2.13 -18.82 1.56
CA GLN A 184 -3.25 -19.21 0.70
C GLN A 184 -3.50 -20.73 0.72
N SER A 185 -2.45 -21.55 0.78
CA SER A 185 -2.59 -23.00 0.71
C SER A 185 -3.41 -23.54 1.88
N ASN A 186 -3.12 -23.08 3.11
CA ASN A 186 -3.88 -23.49 4.28
C ASN A 186 -5.24 -22.79 4.39
N TRP A 187 -5.40 -21.61 3.77
CA TRP A 187 -6.72 -21.01 3.59
C TRP A 187 -7.64 -21.92 2.77
N GLN A 188 -7.21 -22.30 1.57
CA GLN A 188 -8.04 -23.07 0.63
C GLN A 188 -8.27 -24.52 1.09
N SER A 189 -7.33 -25.12 1.81
CA SER A 189 -7.44 -26.52 2.25
C SER A 189 -8.30 -26.73 3.50
N SER A 190 -8.54 -25.69 4.29
CA SER A 190 -9.24 -25.85 5.58
C SER A 190 -10.01 -24.62 6.05
N GLU A 191 -9.35 -23.46 6.14
CA GLU A 191 -9.94 -22.28 6.79
C GLU A 191 -11.12 -21.70 5.99
N GLU A 192 -11.09 -21.79 4.66
CA GLU A 192 -12.15 -21.30 3.79
C GLU A 192 -13.48 -22.01 4.06
N THR A 193 -13.45 -23.33 4.26
CA THR A 193 -14.66 -24.10 4.63
C THR A 193 -15.17 -23.71 6.02
N MET A 194 -14.27 -23.44 6.97
CA MET A 194 -14.66 -22.94 8.30
C MET A 194 -15.29 -21.55 8.22
N ALA A 195 -14.71 -20.64 7.43
CA ALA A 195 -15.24 -19.30 7.22
C ALA A 195 -16.60 -19.31 6.51
N ALA A 196 -16.77 -20.14 5.47
CA ALA A 196 -18.06 -20.33 4.81
C ALA A 196 -19.12 -20.93 5.74
N GLY A 197 -18.70 -21.85 6.62
CA GLY A 197 -19.55 -22.44 7.64
C GLY A 197 -19.99 -21.41 8.70
N ASP A 198 -19.09 -20.54 9.14
CA ASP A 198 -19.39 -19.50 10.15
C ASP A 198 -20.17 -18.31 9.56
N ALA A 199 -19.83 -17.86 8.35
CA ALA A 199 -20.35 -16.64 7.74
C ALA A 199 -20.96 -16.90 6.35
N PRO A 200 -22.04 -17.70 6.24
CA PRO A 200 -22.62 -18.05 4.94
C PRO A 200 -23.16 -16.82 4.19
N SER A 201 -23.07 -16.83 2.85
CA SER A 201 -23.78 -15.87 2.01
C SER A 201 -25.30 -16.06 2.17
N VAL A 202 -26.07 -14.97 2.10
CA VAL A 202 -27.54 -15.04 2.20
C VAL A 202 -28.12 -15.81 1.02
N SER A 203 -28.82 -16.92 1.28
CA SER A 203 -29.74 -17.55 0.33
C SER A 203 -31.17 -17.14 0.68
N GLY A 204 -31.90 -16.58 -0.29
CA GLY A 204 -33.24 -16.04 -0.05
C GLY A 204 -34.18 -17.08 0.55
N GLY A 205 -34.67 -16.83 1.77
CA GLY A 205 -35.82 -17.56 2.34
C GLY A 205 -35.61 -18.33 3.65
N GLY A 206 -34.52 -18.15 4.38
CA GLY A 206 -34.36 -18.74 5.72
C GLY A 206 -33.99 -17.71 6.76
N THR A 207 -34.69 -17.68 7.90
CA THR A 207 -34.23 -16.98 9.11
C THR A 207 -32.84 -17.51 9.48
N SER A 208 -31.79 -16.69 9.33
CA SER A 208 -30.42 -17.04 9.75
C SER A 208 -30.24 -16.92 11.27
N ASP A 209 -31.27 -17.29 12.05
CA ASP A 209 -31.27 -17.27 13.51
C ASP A 209 -30.57 -18.53 14.05
N GLN A 210 -29.29 -18.69 13.72
CA GLN A 210 -28.41 -19.56 14.50
C GLN A 210 -27.42 -18.68 15.24
N SER A 211 -27.54 -18.64 16.56
CA SER A 211 -26.69 -17.88 17.49
C SER A 211 -25.18 -18.17 17.39
N ASN A 212 -24.78 -19.13 16.55
CA ASN A 212 -23.42 -19.63 16.40
C ASN A 212 -22.81 -19.28 15.02
N LYS A 213 -23.33 -18.26 14.34
CA LYS A 213 -22.82 -17.74 13.05
C LYS A 213 -22.20 -16.36 13.25
N PHE A 214 -21.32 -15.98 12.32
CA PHE A 214 -20.57 -14.72 12.34
C PHE A 214 -19.83 -14.51 13.67
N THR A 215 -19.27 -15.59 14.22
CA THR A 215 -18.51 -15.57 15.48
C THR A 215 -17.02 -15.38 15.24
N ASN A 216 -16.54 -15.75 14.05
CA ASN A 216 -15.13 -15.73 13.67
C ASN A 216 -14.86 -14.88 12.44
N TYR A 217 -15.82 -14.83 11.50
CA TYR A 217 -15.70 -14.18 10.21
C TYR A 217 -16.92 -13.32 9.88
N LEU A 218 -16.67 -12.26 9.11
CA LEU A 218 -17.66 -11.46 8.42
C LEU A 218 -17.67 -11.88 6.95
N ASN A 219 -18.86 -12.06 6.37
CA ASN A 219 -19.01 -12.14 4.92
C ASN A 219 -19.22 -10.74 4.36
N THR A 220 -18.33 -10.29 3.50
CA THR A 220 -18.29 -8.91 2.99
C THR A 220 -18.52 -8.81 1.49
N LYS A 221 -19.06 -9.86 0.84
CA LYS A 221 -19.26 -9.88 -0.63
C LYS A 221 -19.94 -8.62 -1.16
N GLN A 222 -21.10 -8.25 -0.61
CA GLN A 222 -21.86 -7.07 -1.07
C GLN A 222 -21.09 -5.76 -0.79
N ALA A 223 -20.33 -5.70 0.30
CA ALA A 223 -19.49 -4.54 0.59
C ALA A 223 -18.32 -4.44 -0.41
N LEU A 224 -17.72 -5.57 -0.78
CA LEU A 224 -16.68 -5.65 -1.82
C LEU A 224 -17.23 -5.23 -3.19
N GLU A 225 -18.41 -5.71 -3.58
CA GLU A 225 -19.09 -5.27 -4.81
C GLU A 225 -19.34 -3.75 -4.81
N SER A 226 -19.77 -3.19 -3.66
CA SER A 226 -20.07 -1.76 -3.54
C SER A 226 -18.85 -0.84 -3.71
N ILE A 227 -17.64 -1.33 -3.41
CA ILE A 227 -16.38 -0.60 -3.63
C ILE A 227 -15.73 -0.94 -4.98
N GLY A 228 -16.41 -1.71 -5.83
CA GLY A 228 -15.98 -2.01 -7.19
C GLY A 228 -15.12 -3.26 -7.35
N ILE A 229 -15.16 -4.22 -6.42
CA ILE A 229 -14.54 -5.54 -6.60
C ILE A 229 -15.36 -6.35 -7.61
N LEU A 230 -14.66 -6.91 -8.60
CA LEU A 230 -15.24 -7.72 -9.67
C LEU A 230 -15.24 -9.21 -9.32
N PHE A 231 -16.31 -9.89 -9.73
CA PHE A 231 -16.55 -11.30 -9.43
C PHE A 231 -16.82 -12.11 -10.71
N ASP A 232 -16.44 -13.38 -10.67
CA ASP A 232 -16.90 -14.44 -11.59
C ASP A 232 -17.80 -15.39 -10.77
N GLY A 233 -19.11 -15.14 -10.80
CA GLY A 233 -20.05 -15.78 -9.88
C GLY A 233 -19.83 -15.32 -8.45
N GLU A 234 -19.49 -16.24 -7.54
CA GLU A 234 -19.16 -15.95 -6.14
C GLU A 234 -17.66 -15.68 -5.92
N MET A 235 -16.81 -15.99 -6.90
CA MET A 235 -15.35 -15.84 -6.75
C MET A 235 -14.87 -14.46 -7.18
N VAL A 236 -14.07 -13.82 -6.33
CA VAL A 236 -13.40 -12.56 -6.65
C VAL A 236 -12.39 -12.80 -7.78
N ARG A 237 -12.35 -11.94 -8.80
CA ARG A 237 -11.30 -11.99 -9.84
C ARG A 237 -9.93 -11.67 -9.22
N ASN A 238 -8.85 -12.14 -9.85
CA ASN A 238 -7.50 -11.98 -9.32
C ASN A 238 -7.13 -10.53 -8.97
N VAL A 239 -6.15 -10.36 -8.08
CA VAL A 239 -5.73 -9.04 -7.55
C VAL A 239 -5.37 -8.08 -8.68
N ILE A 240 -4.64 -8.52 -9.71
CA ILE A 240 -4.23 -7.64 -10.81
C ILE A 240 -5.43 -7.08 -11.60
N THR A 241 -6.52 -7.84 -11.75
CA THR A 241 -7.75 -7.33 -12.35
C THR A 241 -8.39 -6.25 -11.49
N GLN A 242 -8.44 -6.46 -10.16
CA GLN A 242 -9.00 -5.48 -9.22
C GLN A 242 -8.19 -4.18 -9.23
N LEU A 243 -6.85 -4.29 -9.23
CA LEU A 243 -5.94 -3.14 -9.31
C LEU A 243 -6.17 -2.35 -10.59
N TYR A 244 -6.28 -3.02 -11.75
CA TYR A 244 -6.58 -2.34 -13.01
C TYR A 244 -7.93 -1.62 -12.97
N TYR A 245 -9.00 -2.31 -12.57
CA TYR A 245 -10.35 -1.74 -12.54
C TYR A 245 -10.49 -0.57 -11.54
N ALA A 246 -9.78 -0.63 -10.41
CA ALA A 246 -9.74 0.45 -9.44
C ALA A 246 -8.89 1.62 -9.92
N SER A 247 -7.79 1.37 -10.64
CA SER A 247 -6.85 2.40 -11.13
C SER A 247 -7.43 3.33 -12.20
N THR A 248 -8.55 2.96 -12.85
CA THR A 248 -9.23 3.76 -13.88
C THR A 248 -10.52 4.39 -13.32
N SER A 249 -10.41 5.20 -12.26
CA SER A 249 -11.59 5.69 -11.52
C SER A 249 -11.77 7.21 -11.43
N LYS A 250 -10.74 8.00 -11.74
CA LYS A 250 -10.76 9.47 -11.67
C LYS A 250 -10.06 10.08 -12.87
N LEU A 251 -10.58 11.19 -13.38
CA LEU A 251 -10.14 11.83 -14.62
C LEU A 251 -9.92 13.34 -14.40
N ALA A 252 -8.80 13.88 -14.88
CA ALA A 252 -8.56 15.32 -15.01
C ALA A 252 -7.99 15.67 -16.39
N VAL A 253 -8.32 16.87 -16.90
CA VAL A 253 -8.01 17.26 -18.27
C VAL A 253 -7.35 18.64 -18.31
N THR A 254 -6.16 18.71 -18.91
CA THR A 254 -5.42 19.94 -19.21
C THR A 254 -5.43 20.21 -20.73
N ASN A 255 -4.85 21.33 -21.15
CA ASN A 255 -4.74 21.65 -22.58
C ASN A 255 -3.99 20.58 -23.38
N ASN A 256 -2.94 19.97 -22.81
CA ASN A 256 -2.12 18.97 -23.52
C ASN A 256 -2.32 17.53 -23.07
N HIS A 257 -2.77 17.31 -21.84
CA HIS A 257 -2.81 15.97 -21.26
C HIS A 257 -4.17 15.65 -20.65
N ILE A 258 -4.50 14.36 -20.68
CA ILE A 258 -5.55 13.79 -19.85
C ILE A 258 -4.88 12.85 -18.86
N VAL A 259 -5.20 12.98 -17.57
CA VAL A 259 -4.59 12.16 -16.51
C VAL A 259 -5.67 11.32 -15.84
N VAL A 260 -5.37 10.03 -15.63
CA VAL A 260 -6.27 9.08 -14.96
C VAL A 260 -5.58 8.46 -13.77
N MET A 261 -6.26 8.48 -12.62
CA MET A 261 -5.82 7.87 -11.38
C MET A 261 -6.92 6.97 -10.80
N GLY A 262 -6.55 6.17 -9.80
CA GLY A 262 -7.49 5.27 -9.14
C GLY A 262 -8.40 5.94 -8.12
N ASN A 263 -9.08 5.11 -7.34
CA ASN A 263 -10.00 5.53 -6.29
C ASN A 263 -9.35 5.51 -4.89
N SER A 264 -10.14 5.83 -3.87
CA SER A 264 -9.71 5.87 -2.48
C SER A 264 -9.93 4.55 -1.72
N PHE A 265 -10.50 3.51 -2.35
CA PHE A 265 -10.83 2.23 -1.71
C PHE A 265 -9.70 1.21 -1.84
N LEU A 266 -9.02 1.17 -2.99
CA LEU A 266 -7.90 0.26 -3.26
C LEU A 266 -6.62 1.05 -3.57
N PRO A 267 -5.44 0.49 -3.24
CA PRO A 267 -4.18 1.11 -3.60
C PRO A 267 -4.00 1.13 -5.13
N SER A 268 -3.57 2.27 -5.66
CA SER A 268 -3.18 2.41 -7.07
C SER A 268 -1.67 2.32 -7.19
N LEU A 269 -1.17 1.41 -8.03
CA LEU A 269 0.27 1.21 -8.25
C LEU A 269 0.81 2.04 -9.44
N TRP A 270 -0.10 2.57 -10.26
CA TRP A 270 0.22 3.34 -11.45
C TRP A 270 -0.87 4.37 -11.76
N TYR A 271 -0.57 5.29 -12.68
CA TYR A 271 -1.49 6.30 -13.22
C TYR A 271 -1.22 6.52 -14.71
N TRP A 272 -2.19 7.03 -15.47
CA TRP A 272 -2.00 7.32 -16.90
C TRP A 272 -1.80 8.80 -17.13
N VAL A 273 -0.87 9.13 -18.03
CA VAL A 273 -0.78 10.43 -18.69
C VAL A 273 -0.99 10.19 -20.18
N VAL A 274 -2.08 10.71 -20.72
CA VAL A 274 -2.46 10.56 -22.13
C VAL A 274 -2.23 11.89 -22.83
N ASP A 275 -1.45 11.88 -23.91
CA ASP A 275 -1.27 13.06 -24.75
C ASP A 275 -2.53 13.27 -25.61
N ARG A 276 -3.12 14.47 -25.52
CA ARG A 276 -4.31 14.83 -26.30
C ARG A 276 -4.02 14.90 -27.80
N SER A 277 -2.76 15.06 -28.21
CA SER A 277 -2.36 15.00 -29.62
C SER A 277 -2.25 13.58 -30.16
N ALA A 278 -2.35 12.55 -29.32
CA ALA A 278 -2.33 11.17 -29.78
C ALA A 278 -3.47 10.91 -30.80
N THR A 279 -3.20 10.02 -31.75
CA THR A 279 -4.18 9.63 -32.78
C THR A 279 -5.40 8.97 -32.15
N THR A 280 -6.53 9.04 -32.83
CA THR A 280 -7.72 8.25 -32.48
C THR A 280 -7.35 6.77 -32.36
N ASP A 281 -7.87 6.10 -31.33
CA ASP A 281 -7.61 4.70 -31.01
C ASP A 281 -6.17 4.37 -30.56
N SER A 282 -5.43 5.39 -30.10
CA SER A 282 -4.12 5.18 -29.47
C SER A 282 -4.24 4.44 -28.13
N SER A 283 -3.30 3.51 -27.91
CA SER A 283 -3.13 2.79 -26.65
C SER A 283 -2.13 3.54 -25.76
N SER A 284 -2.57 4.00 -24.60
CA SER A 284 -1.74 4.74 -23.66
C SER A 284 -1.33 3.87 -22.49
N LYS A 285 -0.02 3.76 -22.25
CA LYS A 285 0.55 3.02 -21.12
C LYS A 285 0.60 3.89 -19.86
N PRO A 286 0.45 3.29 -18.66
CA PRO A 286 0.56 4.00 -17.39
C PRO A 286 2.00 4.07 -16.86
N THR A 287 2.24 5.02 -15.97
CA THR A 287 3.47 5.23 -15.22
C THR A 287 3.34 4.64 -13.83
N TRP A 288 4.32 3.84 -13.39
CA TRP A 288 4.37 3.29 -12.03
C TRP A 288 4.67 4.38 -10.98
N PHE A 289 3.97 4.34 -9.85
CA PHE A 289 4.30 5.20 -8.70
C PHE A 289 5.68 4.90 -8.12
N ALA A 290 6.10 3.63 -8.18
CA ALA A 290 7.45 3.19 -7.81
C ALA A 290 8.59 3.91 -8.57
N ASN A 291 8.29 4.50 -9.74
CA ASN A 291 9.23 5.30 -10.55
C ASN A 291 9.01 6.82 -10.39
N THR A 292 7.96 7.25 -9.68
CA THR A 292 7.59 8.66 -9.53
C THR A 292 8.10 9.18 -8.19
N THR A 293 9.28 9.80 -8.20
CA THR A 293 9.85 10.39 -6.98
C THR A 293 9.11 11.65 -6.59
N LEU A 294 8.50 11.64 -5.41
CA LEU A 294 7.85 12.80 -4.82
C LEU A 294 8.80 13.53 -3.87
N ASN A 295 8.59 14.84 -3.74
CA ASN A 295 9.14 15.61 -2.62
C ASN A 295 8.24 15.40 -1.39
N TRP A 296 8.78 14.76 -0.36
CA TRP A 296 8.06 14.47 0.89
C TRP A 296 8.09 15.63 1.90
N GLY A 297 8.67 16.78 1.53
CA GLY A 297 8.97 17.92 2.39
C GLY A 297 10.47 18.03 2.64
N GLU A 298 11.06 17.02 3.29
CA GLU A 298 12.50 16.90 3.55
C GLU A 298 13.02 15.53 3.12
N ASP A 299 14.30 15.43 2.74
CA ASP A 299 14.93 14.17 2.30
C ASP A 299 14.82 13.05 3.34
N LYS A 300 14.91 13.40 4.64
CA LYS A 300 14.72 12.42 5.71
C LYS A 300 13.33 11.80 5.71
N GLN A 301 12.28 12.56 5.39
CA GLN A 301 10.91 12.01 5.30
C GLN A 301 10.82 10.97 4.18
N LYS A 302 11.48 11.21 3.04
CA LYS A 302 11.61 10.21 1.96
C LYS A 302 12.38 8.98 2.44
N GLN A 303 13.49 9.16 3.15
CA GLN A 303 14.28 8.06 3.69
C GLN A 303 13.48 7.20 4.69
N PHE A 304 12.64 7.80 5.54
CA PHE A 304 11.77 7.03 6.45
C PHE A 304 10.87 6.05 5.72
N VAL A 305 10.23 6.52 4.64
CA VAL A 305 9.39 5.67 3.81
C VAL A 305 10.24 4.60 3.13
N GLU A 306 11.32 4.99 2.45
CA GLU A 306 12.14 4.07 1.63
C GLU A 306 12.87 3.02 2.46
N ASN A 307 13.41 3.37 3.63
CA ASN A 307 14.11 2.44 4.51
C ASN A 307 13.19 1.32 5.03
N GLN A 308 11.88 1.59 5.14
CA GLN A 308 10.90 0.60 5.59
C GLN A 308 10.28 -0.21 4.44
N LEU A 309 10.45 0.20 3.17
CA LEU A 309 9.94 -0.54 2.00
C LEU A 309 10.58 -1.94 1.83
N GLY A 310 11.74 -2.17 2.45
CA GLY A 310 12.37 -3.48 2.47
C GLY A 310 13.87 -3.46 2.79
N TYR A 311 14.46 -4.65 2.88
CA TYR A 311 15.88 -4.81 3.19
C TYR A 311 16.73 -4.59 1.94
N LYS A 312 17.71 -3.68 2.02
CA LYS A 312 18.66 -3.39 0.95
C LYS A 312 20.03 -3.95 1.32
N GLU A 313 20.43 -5.01 0.63
CA GLU A 313 21.70 -5.71 0.83
C GLU A 313 22.12 -6.39 -0.47
N THR A 314 23.42 -6.31 -0.81
CA THR A 314 23.94 -6.80 -2.10
C THR A 314 24.32 -8.27 -2.05
N THR A 315 24.34 -8.87 -0.87
CA THR A 315 24.81 -10.25 -0.63
C THR A 315 23.72 -11.32 -0.68
N SER A 316 22.43 -10.95 -0.71
CA SER A 316 21.32 -11.90 -0.86
C SER A 316 20.89 -12.03 -2.31
N THR A 317 20.91 -13.26 -2.84
CA THR A 317 20.68 -13.54 -4.27
C THR A 317 19.21 -13.41 -4.70
N ASN A 318 18.25 -13.64 -3.79
CA ASN A 318 16.81 -13.69 -4.11
C ASN A 318 15.95 -12.81 -3.18
N SER A 319 16.55 -11.85 -2.50
CA SER A 319 15.84 -10.87 -1.68
C SER A 319 15.52 -9.64 -2.52
N HIS A 320 14.39 -9.68 -3.23
CA HIS A 320 13.94 -8.59 -4.10
C HIS A 320 12.68 -7.94 -3.55
N ASN A 321 12.82 -6.67 -3.20
CA ASN A 321 11.80 -5.75 -2.71
C ASN A 321 12.01 -4.37 -3.33
N PHE A 322 11.02 -3.47 -3.20
CA PHE A 322 11.09 -2.12 -3.78
C PHE A 322 12.36 -1.36 -3.37
N HIS A 323 12.76 -1.39 -2.10
CA HIS A 323 13.97 -0.71 -1.62
C HIS A 323 15.26 -1.29 -2.23
N SER A 324 15.39 -2.62 -2.28
CA SER A 324 16.55 -3.32 -2.85
C SER A 324 16.74 -3.05 -4.34
N LYS A 325 15.65 -2.76 -5.06
CA LYS A 325 15.64 -2.40 -6.48
C LYS A 325 15.64 -0.90 -6.73
N SER A 326 15.84 -0.11 -5.67
CA SER A 326 15.91 1.36 -5.70
C SER A 326 14.65 2.03 -6.27
N PHE A 327 13.50 1.41 -6.06
CA PHE A 327 12.19 2.04 -6.28
C PHE A 327 11.79 2.88 -5.05
N THR A 328 10.91 3.86 -5.28
CA THR A 328 10.29 4.65 -4.20
C THR A 328 8.92 4.07 -3.79
N GLN A 329 8.13 4.82 -3.02
CA GLN A 329 6.80 4.40 -2.56
C GLN A 329 5.92 3.89 -3.73
N PRO A 330 5.46 2.63 -3.69
CA PRO A 330 4.87 1.98 -4.86
C PRO A 330 3.37 2.20 -5.05
N ALA A 331 2.65 2.67 -4.02
CA ALA A 331 1.19 2.74 -4.09
C ALA A 331 0.55 3.83 -3.21
N TYR A 332 -0.60 4.33 -3.64
CA TYR A 332 -1.36 5.37 -2.94
C TYR A 332 -2.87 5.11 -3.00
N PHE A 333 -3.58 5.50 -1.95
CA PHE A 333 -5.04 5.65 -1.95
C PHE A 333 -5.37 7.06 -2.42
N ILE A 334 -5.74 7.19 -3.69
CA ILE A 334 -5.94 8.49 -4.32
C ILE A 334 -7.26 9.09 -3.84
N SER A 335 -7.20 10.28 -3.23
CA SER A 335 -8.39 11.02 -2.81
C SER A 335 -9.12 11.60 -4.01
N GLY A 336 -8.37 12.11 -4.99
CA GLY A 336 -8.89 12.70 -6.20
C GLY A 336 -7.81 13.37 -7.02
N ILE A 337 -8.21 13.83 -8.20
CA ILE A 337 -7.37 14.52 -9.16
C ILE A 337 -8.21 15.61 -9.82
N ASP A 338 -7.62 16.79 -10.02
CA ASP A 338 -8.28 17.91 -10.68
C ASP A 338 -7.25 18.77 -11.44
N SER A 339 -7.72 19.76 -12.18
CA SER A 339 -6.87 20.66 -12.96
C SER A 339 -7.27 22.13 -12.84
N VAL A 340 -6.29 23.00 -12.62
CA VAL A 340 -6.47 24.47 -12.60
C VAL A 340 -5.32 25.10 -13.35
N ASN A 341 -5.62 25.97 -14.34
CA ASN A 341 -4.60 26.71 -15.11
C ASN A 341 -3.49 25.81 -15.71
N ASP A 342 -3.88 24.70 -16.36
CA ASP A 342 -2.98 23.68 -16.90
C ASP A 342 -2.06 22.96 -15.88
N GLN A 343 -2.27 23.19 -14.59
CA GLN A 343 -1.65 22.41 -13.54
C GLN A 343 -2.59 21.30 -13.11
N LEU A 344 -2.03 20.14 -12.82
CA LEU A 344 -2.76 19.04 -12.20
C LEU A 344 -2.60 19.10 -10.68
N ILE A 345 -3.67 18.90 -9.93
CA ILE A 345 -3.62 18.78 -8.47
C ILE A 345 -4.03 17.36 -8.11
N PHE A 346 -3.24 16.70 -7.27
CA PHE A 346 -3.58 15.38 -6.72
C PHE A 346 -3.36 15.34 -5.22
N SER A 347 -4.08 14.45 -4.56
CA SER A 347 -3.82 14.11 -3.18
C SER A 347 -4.26 12.69 -2.85
N GLY A 348 -3.76 12.15 -1.75
CA GLY A 348 -4.07 10.81 -1.30
C GLY A 348 -3.28 10.40 -0.09
N PHE A 349 -3.64 9.26 0.49
CA PHE A 349 -2.80 8.65 1.50
C PHE A 349 -1.75 7.76 0.84
N LYS A 350 -0.53 7.79 1.39
CA LYS A 350 0.44 6.72 1.14
C LYS A 350 -0.19 5.38 1.55
N ALA A 351 -0.19 4.39 0.67
CA ALA A 351 -0.54 3.03 1.07
C ALA A 351 0.60 2.40 1.87
N GLY A 352 0.26 1.69 2.95
CA GLY A 352 1.27 1.02 3.76
C GLY A 352 2.08 0.03 2.92
N SER A 353 3.41 0.05 3.03
CA SER A 353 4.27 -0.83 2.21
C SER A 353 5.56 -1.11 2.96
N VAL A 354 5.86 -2.39 3.14
CA VAL A 354 7.02 -2.86 3.91
C VAL A 354 7.63 -4.13 3.34
N GLY A 355 8.82 -4.47 3.79
CA GLY A 355 9.42 -5.77 3.54
C GLY A 355 8.76 -6.89 4.36
N TYR A 356 8.73 -8.12 3.86
CA TYR A 356 8.36 -9.31 4.64
C TYR A 356 9.29 -10.47 4.35
N ASP A 357 9.46 -11.35 5.33
CA ASP A 357 10.34 -12.50 5.23
C ASP A 357 9.60 -13.72 4.67
N SER A 358 10.02 -14.17 3.49
CA SER A 358 9.52 -15.36 2.80
C SER A 358 10.44 -16.58 2.96
N SER A 359 11.45 -16.49 3.82
CA SER A 359 12.40 -17.57 4.09
C SER A 359 11.75 -18.73 4.84
N SER A 360 12.38 -19.91 4.80
CA SER A 360 11.85 -21.13 5.44
C SER A 360 12.29 -21.34 6.89
N SER A 361 13.35 -20.67 7.36
CA SER A 361 14.02 -21.00 8.64
C SER A 361 14.67 -19.81 9.39
N THR A 362 14.29 -18.57 9.10
CA THR A 362 14.79 -17.36 9.78
C THR A 362 14.01 -17.03 11.06
N GLN A 363 14.56 -16.16 11.91
CA GLN A 363 13.86 -15.71 13.14
C GLN A 363 12.58 -14.92 12.84
N THR A 364 12.57 -14.25 11.68
CA THR A 364 11.49 -13.39 11.19
C THR A 364 10.61 -14.07 10.14
N LYS A 365 10.74 -15.39 9.95
CA LYS A 365 9.92 -16.15 9.01
C LYS A 365 8.43 -15.81 9.13
N ASP A 366 7.79 -15.63 7.97
CA ASP A 366 6.36 -15.35 7.86
C ASP A 366 5.94 -14.06 8.62
N GLN A 367 6.85 -13.09 8.71
CA GLN A 367 6.63 -11.81 9.38
C GLN A 367 6.87 -10.63 8.44
N ALA A 368 6.00 -9.62 8.51
CA ALA A 368 6.25 -8.30 7.98
C ALA A 368 7.25 -7.54 8.87
N LEU A 369 8.10 -6.73 8.27
CA LEU A 369 9.16 -5.97 8.93
C LEU A 369 8.80 -4.49 8.96
N ALA A 370 8.09 -4.08 10.01
CA ALA A 370 7.51 -2.75 10.17
C ALA A 370 7.73 -2.24 11.60
N TRP A 371 7.80 -0.93 11.78
CA TRP A 371 7.98 -0.33 13.10
C TRP A 371 7.46 1.11 13.15
N SER A 372 7.12 1.56 14.36
CA SER A 372 6.78 2.96 14.62
C SER A 372 7.97 3.87 14.37
N THR A 373 7.73 4.93 13.60
CA THR A 373 8.71 5.99 13.32
C THR A 373 8.36 7.28 14.04
N THR A 374 7.55 7.23 15.11
CA THR A 374 7.17 8.45 15.83
C THR A 374 8.37 9.12 16.49
N THR A 375 8.46 10.43 16.30
CA THR A 375 9.50 11.36 16.82
C THR A 375 9.67 11.24 18.33
N SER A 376 10.92 11.22 18.83
CA SER A 376 11.22 11.09 20.27
C SER A 376 10.76 12.27 21.13
N LEU A 377 10.56 12.03 22.43
CA LEU A 377 10.10 13.06 23.38
C LEU A 377 11.08 14.21 23.57
N ASP A 378 12.39 13.94 23.49
CA ASP A 378 13.44 14.95 23.64
C ASP A 378 13.65 15.83 22.40
N SER A 379 13.08 15.46 21.25
CA SER A 379 13.27 16.16 19.97
C SER A 379 13.06 17.66 20.10
N LYS A 380 13.90 18.46 19.44
CA LYS A 380 13.65 19.90 19.33
C LYS A 380 12.25 20.14 18.76
N THR A 381 11.57 21.13 19.34
CA THR A 381 10.24 21.57 18.92
C THR A 381 10.30 22.31 17.59
N GLY A 382 9.17 22.40 16.89
CA GLY A 382 9.09 23.02 15.57
C GLY A 382 9.10 21.99 14.43
N TYR A 383 8.24 22.21 13.44
CA TYR A 383 7.88 21.21 12.42
C TYR A 383 9.08 20.52 11.78
N ARG A 384 10.06 21.31 11.30
CA ARG A 384 11.24 20.78 10.60
C ARG A 384 12.06 19.86 11.49
N ASP A 385 12.34 20.24 12.73
CA ASP A 385 13.09 19.41 13.67
C ASP A 385 12.34 18.12 14.03
N LEU A 386 11.01 18.19 14.15
CA LEU A 386 10.18 17.01 14.42
C LEU A 386 10.25 16.00 13.26
N VAL A 387 10.05 16.45 12.02
CA VAL A 387 10.00 15.54 10.85
C VAL A 387 11.37 15.04 10.39
N THR A 388 12.46 15.69 10.83
CA THR A 388 13.85 15.31 10.51
C THR A 388 14.57 14.59 11.64
N ASN A 389 13.89 14.35 12.76
CA ASN A 389 14.41 13.55 13.87
C ASN A 389 14.72 12.11 13.41
N GLU A 390 15.82 11.52 13.88
CA GLU A 390 16.33 10.22 13.41
C GLU A 390 15.72 9.00 14.12
N THR A 391 14.79 9.22 15.05
CA THR A 391 14.14 8.17 15.84
C THR A 391 13.43 7.17 14.94
N GLY A 392 14.00 5.97 14.83
CA GLY A 392 13.40 4.89 14.04
C GLY A 392 13.72 4.94 12.54
N LEU A 393 14.78 5.64 12.13
CA LEU A 393 15.12 5.83 10.71
C LEU A 393 15.47 4.54 9.98
N ASN A 394 16.22 3.65 10.63
CA ASN A 394 16.70 2.42 10.00
C ASN A 394 16.13 1.16 10.66
N GLY A 395 15.36 1.29 11.74
CA GLY A 395 14.81 0.15 12.46
C GLY A 395 14.06 0.51 13.74
N PRO A 396 13.50 -0.49 14.46
CA PRO A 396 12.66 -0.27 15.62
C PRO A 396 13.35 0.45 16.80
N ILE A 397 12.58 1.27 17.51
CA ILE A 397 13.06 2.02 18.69
C ILE A 397 11.94 2.33 19.69
N ASN A 398 10.71 2.55 19.22
CA ASN A 398 9.55 2.82 20.09
C ASN A 398 9.01 1.52 20.72
N GLY A 399 8.26 1.66 21.81
CA GLY A 399 7.90 0.55 22.69
C GLY A 399 6.99 1.02 23.82
N SER A 400 7.35 0.77 25.07
CA SER A 400 6.66 1.29 26.25
C SER A 400 7.68 1.71 27.30
N PHE A 401 7.57 2.95 27.78
CA PHE A 401 8.54 3.60 28.67
C PHE A 401 7.80 4.29 29.82
N SER A 402 8.15 3.94 31.05
CA SER A 402 7.70 4.66 32.24
C SER A 402 8.54 5.92 32.42
N ILE A 403 7.87 7.06 32.65
CA ILE A 403 8.50 8.38 32.80
C ILE A 403 7.89 9.02 34.04
N GLN A 404 8.67 9.10 35.13
CA GLN A 404 8.16 9.54 36.43
C GLN A 404 6.90 8.75 36.84
N ASP A 405 5.76 9.43 36.98
CA ASP A 405 4.45 8.90 37.34
C ASP A 405 3.53 8.65 36.13
N THR A 406 4.03 8.86 34.91
CA THR A 406 3.31 8.61 33.64
C THR A 406 4.05 7.60 32.76
N PHE A 407 3.56 7.41 31.54
CA PHE A 407 4.18 6.55 30.53
C PHE A 407 4.14 7.20 29.14
N SER A 408 4.95 6.66 28.25
CA SER A 408 4.95 6.97 26.82
C SER A 408 5.25 5.71 26.02
N PHE A 409 4.64 5.58 24.85
CA PHE A 409 5.03 4.55 23.88
C PHE A 409 6.22 4.97 22.98
N VAL A 410 6.51 6.28 22.98
CA VAL A 410 7.61 6.88 22.23
C VAL A 410 8.88 6.91 23.09
N VAL A 411 10.02 6.63 22.45
CA VAL A 411 11.33 6.65 23.11
C VAL A 411 11.64 8.04 23.70
N PRO A 412 12.11 8.12 24.96
CA PRO A 412 12.37 9.42 25.58
C PRO A 412 13.56 10.19 25.00
N TYR A 413 14.54 9.47 24.44
CA TYR A 413 15.82 10.05 24.03
C TYR A 413 16.20 9.67 22.59
N SER A 414 16.87 10.60 21.90
CA SER A 414 17.47 10.42 20.57
C SER A 414 18.89 11.02 20.53
N GLY A 415 19.66 10.73 19.48
CA GLY A 415 21.04 11.20 19.35
C GLY A 415 21.94 10.68 20.47
N ASN A 416 22.62 11.56 21.20
CA ASN A 416 23.54 11.21 22.28
C ASN A 416 22.90 11.32 23.68
N HIS A 417 21.61 11.63 23.76
CA HIS A 417 20.94 11.85 25.02
C HIS A 417 20.65 10.52 25.74
N SER A 418 20.77 10.56 27.06
CA SER A 418 20.38 9.46 27.94
C SER A 418 20.04 10.02 29.32
N ASN A 419 19.42 9.22 30.19
CA ASN A 419 19.24 9.59 31.60
C ASN A 419 20.54 9.44 32.43
N GLN A 420 21.68 9.23 31.77
CA GLN A 420 23.03 9.15 32.34
C GLN A 420 23.93 10.18 31.63
N THR A 421 25.12 10.46 32.19
CA THR A 421 26.00 11.56 31.75
C THR A 421 26.46 11.51 30.28
N SER A 422 26.48 10.34 29.63
CA SER A 422 26.67 10.15 28.17
C SER A 422 26.78 8.65 27.85
N SER A 423 26.00 8.14 26.88
CA SER A 423 26.16 6.76 26.37
C SER A 423 26.73 6.68 24.95
N GLY A 424 26.94 7.80 24.26
CA GLY A 424 27.22 7.83 22.81
C GLY A 424 25.94 7.81 21.96
N THR A 425 26.09 7.86 20.63
CA THR A 425 24.95 8.01 19.70
C THR A 425 24.10 6.74 19.62
N ILE A 426 22.78 6.89 19.73
CA ILE A 426 21.77 5.84 19.55
C ILE A 426 21.70 5.45 18.07
N LYS A 427 21.85 4.16 17.77
CA LYS A 427 21.67 3.60 16.43
C LYS A 427 20.43 2.72 16.34
N THR A 428 19.82 2.72 15.15
CA THR A 428 18.77 1.79 14.74
C THR A 428 19.27 0.97 13.55
N ALA A 429 18.83 -0.29 13.43
CA ALA A 429 19.20 -1.17 12.32
C ALA A 429 17.99 -2.00 11.87
N TYR A 430 17.97 -2.33 10.58
CA TYR A 430 16.88 -3.09 9.97
C TYR A 430 16.79 -4.49 10.63
N PRO A 431 15.60 -5.03 10.93
CA PRO A 431 15.44 -6.25 11.71
C PRO A 431 15.75 -7.53 10.92
N VAL A 432 16.99 -7.66 10.45
CA VAL A 432 17.57 -8.84 9.81
C VAL A 432 18.89 -9.14 10.51
N LYS A 433 18.99 -10.35 11.08
CA LYS A 433 20.19 -10.75 11.81
C LYS A 433 21.40 -10.82 10.86
N SER A 434 22.55 -10.33 11.32
CA SER A 434 23.77 -10.18 10.51
C SER A 434 24.31 -11.51 9.95
N ASP A 435 24.13 -12.61 10.67
CA ASP A 435 24.53 -13.96 10.25
C ASP A 435 23.58 -14.59 9.20
N GLN A 436 22.37 -14.02 9.03
CA GLN A 436 21.35 -14.48 8.08
C GLN A 436 21.26 -13.61 6.82
N LYS A 437 22.14 -12.61 6.66
CA LYS A 437 22.10 -11.63 5.57
C LYS A 437 22.07 -12.24 4.17
N SER A 438 22.83 -13.31 3.92
CA SER A 438 22.94 -13.94 2.60
C SER A 438 21.81 -14.94 2.31
N THR A 439 21.14 -15.45 3.35
CA THR A 439 20.14 -16.52 3.24
C THR A 439 18.71 -16.02 3.39
N VAL A 440 18.51 -14.81 3.95
CA VAL A 440 17.20 -14.19 4.10
C VAL A 440 16.62 -13.76 2.76
N LYS A 441 15.30 -13.90 2.62
CA LYS A 441 14.50 -13.44 1.49
C LYS A 441 13.48 -12.41 1.97
N ILE A 442 13.81 -11.13 1.81
CA ILE A 442 12.89 -10.03 2.12
C ILE A 442 12.23 -9.54 0.84
N ASN A 443 10.96 -9.87 0.67
CA ASN A 443 10.11 -9.43 -0.45
C ASN A 443 9.19 -8.27 -0.03
N SER A 444 8.39 -7.73 -0.94
CA SER A 444 7.53 -6.57 -0.65
C SER A 444 6.07 -6.95 -0.44
N LEU A 445 5.39 -6.23 0.46
CA LEU A 445 3.94 -6.25 0.58
C LEU A 445 3.35 -4.84 0.53
N ILE A 446 2.06 -4.75 0.17
CA ILE A 446 1.27 -3.50 0.21
C ILE A 446 0.00 -3.74 1.04
N ASN A 447 -0.26 -2.83 1.97
CA ASN A 447 -1.40 -2.85 2.87
C ASN A 447 -2.63 -2.16 2.25
N ALA A 448 -3.81 -2.51 2.76
CA ALA A 448 -5.10 -1.95 2.35
C ALA A 448 -5.48 -0.67 3.12
N THR A 449 -4.55 -0.10 3.89
CA THR A 449 -4.74 1.15 4.64
C THR A 449 -3.46 1.99 4.65
N PRO A 450 -3.50 3.24 5.15
CA PRO A 450 -2.32 4.07 5.33
C PRO A 450 -1.41 3.67 6.51
N LEU A 451 -1.69 2.53 7.16
CA LEU A 451 -0.86 1.99 8.24
C LEU A 451 0.23 1.08 7.65
N ASN A 452 1.48 1.31 8.04
CA ASN A 452 2.62 0.45 7.73
C ASN A 452 2.68 -0.72 8.73
N SER A 453 2.42 -0.48 10.03
CA SER A 453 2.49 -1.50 11.08
C SER A 453 1.12 -1.83 11.69
N TYR A 454 0.72 -3.11 11.62
CA TYR A 454 -0.51 -3.64 12.21
C TYR A 454 -0.29 -4.49 13.47
N GLY A 455 0.94 -4.52 13.99
CA GLY A 455 1.24 -5.29 15.20
C GLY A 455 0.36 -4.83 16.36
N ASP A 456 -0.33 -5.76 17.01
CA ASP A 456 -1.24 -5.49 18.12
C ASP A 456 -0.47 -5.03 19.38
N GLU A 457 -0.14 -3.74 19.44
CA GLU A 457 0.55 -3.08 20.55
C GLU A 457 0.18 -1.61 20.68
N GLY A 458 0.39 -1.05 21.88
CA GLY A 458 -0.07 0.31 22.22
C GLY A 458 0.47 1.43 21.33
N VAL A 459 1.73 1.34 20.88
CA VAL A 459 2.32 2.36 19.99
C VAL A 459 1.59 2.45 18.65
N GLY A 460 1.12 1.32 18.10
CA GLY A 460 0.38 1.30 16.84
C GLY A 460 -0.94 2.08 16.92
N VAL A 461 -1.65 1.95 18.06
CA VAL A 461 -2.88 2.71 18.32
C VAL A 461 -2.58 4.21 18.43
N PHE A 462 -1.54 4.60 19.16
CA PHE A 462 -1.18 6.00 19.37
C PHE A 462 -0.69 6.67 18.08
N ASP A 463 0.06 5.95 17.25
CA ASP A 463 0.51 6.41 15.94
C ASP A 463 -0.69 6.62 15.00
N ALA A 464 -1.64 5.66 14.96
CA ALA A 464 -2.82 5.74 14.11
C ALA A 464 -3.79 6.87 14.49
N LEU A 465 -3.92 7.16 15.80
CA LEU A 465 -4.86 8.16 16.34
C LEU A 465 -4.21 9.53 16.63
N GLY A 466 -2.90 9.67 16.49
CA GLY A 466 -2.18 10.93 16.76
C GLY A 466 -2.17 11.32 18.24
N LEU A 467 -1.94 10.33 19.13
CA LEU A 467 -1.99 10.49 20.59
C LEU A 467 -0.62 10.63 21.26
N ASN A 468 0.47 10.62 20.47
CA ASN A 468 1.82 10.86 20.99
C ASN A 468 2.11 12.36 21.13
N TYR A 469 2.37 12.84 22.34
CA TYR A 469 2.70 14.24 22.64
C TYR A 469 4.00 14.34 23.46
N ASN A 470 4.74 15.43 23.29
CA ASN A 470 5.91 15.72 24.11
C ASN A 470 5.50 16.18 25.53
N PHE A 471 6.46 16.14 26.47
CA PHE A 471 6.28 16.63 27.84
C PHE A 471 6.94 18.00 28.08
N LYS A 472 7.16 18.79 27.01
CA LYS A 472 7.76 20.12 27.12
C LYS A 472 6.68 21.15 27.50
N SER A 473 7.11 22.35 27.90
CA SER A 473 6.19 23.42 28.29
C SER A 473 5.19 23.78 27.19
N ASN A 474 5.64 23.75 25.93
CA ASN A 474 4.79 23.85 24.76
C ASN A 474 4.56 22.44 24.21
N GLN A 475 3.39 21.88 24.51
CA GLN A 475 3.03 20.56 24.02
C GLN A 475 2.89 20.57 22.50
N GLU A 476 3.64 19.68 21.85
CA GLU A 476 3.48 19.39 20.43
C GLU A 476 3.20 17.91 20.23
N ARG A 477 2.34 17.61 19.25
CA ARG A 477 2.08 16.24 18.80
C ARG A 477 3.30 15.74 18.04
N LEU A 478 3.78 14.56 18.41
CA LEU A 478 4.94 13.92 17.81
C LEU A 478 4.50 13.13 16.57
N PRO A 479 4.96 13.50 15.35
CA PRO A 479 4.51 12.86 14.13
C PRO A 479 5.22 11.52 13.88
N SER A 480 4.48 10.56 13.30
CA SER A 480 5.03 9.43 12.53
C SER A 480 5.44 9.91 11.14
N ARG A 481 6.38 9.20 10.50
CA ARG A 481 6.78 9.43 9.10
C ARG A 481 6.45 8.25 8.18
N THR A 482 5.79 7.20 8.69
CA THR A 482 5.46 5.97 7.94
C THR A 482 3.98 5.63 7.95
N ASP A 483 3.27 5.97 9.01
CA ASP A 483 1.87 5.60 9.24
C ASP A 483 0.98 6.85 9.15
N GLN A 484 -0.18 6.71 8.49
CA GLN A 484 -1.15 7.80 8.28
C GLN A 484 -0.59 9.02 7.53
N ILE A 485 0.31 8.78 6.56
CA ILE A 485 0.95 9.85 5.78
C ILE A 485 0.05 10.28 4.63
N PHE A 486 -0.44 11.51 4.69
CA PHE A 486 -1.14 12.18 3.61
C PHE A 486 -0.15 12.88 2.67
N VAL A 487 -0.35 12.72 1.37
CA VAL A 487 0.51 13.22 0.30
C VAL A 487 -0.34 14.04 -0.65
N TYR A 488 0.17 15.19 -1.08
CA TYR A 488 -0.50 16.08 -2.02
C TYR A 488 0.53 16.84 -2.86
N GLY A 489 0.13 17.27 -4.05
CA GLY A 489 1.02 18.02 -4.93
C GLY A 489 0.29 18.68 -6.09
N ILE A 490 0.99 19.67 -6.66
CA ILE A 490 0.66 20.29 -7.94
C ILE A 490 1.70 19.83 -8.96
N VAL A 491 1.26 19.38 -10.13
CA VAL A 491 2.10 18.78 -11.17
C VAL A 491 1.97 19.59 -12.45
N SER A 492 3.10 20.05 -12.94
CA SER A 492 3.21 20.85 -14.16
C SER A 492 3.11 19.99 -15.42
N PRO A 493 2.81 20.60 -16.58
CA PRO A 493 2.82 19.89 -17.86
C PRO A 493 4.15 19.22 -18.20
N ASN A 494 5.29 19.77 -17.77
CA ASN A 494 6.61 19.14 -18.01
C ASN A 494 6.81 17.89 -17.18
N GLU A 495 6.37 17.88 -15.92
CA GLU A 495 6.42 16.70 -15.06
C GLU A 495 5.49 15.60 -15.60
N LEU A 496 4.33 15.97 -16.15
CA LEU A 496 3.45 15.02 -16.86
C LEU A 496 4.12 14.42 -18.10
N ARG A 497 4.88 15.21 -18.87
CA ARG A 497 5.67 14.68 -20.00
C ARG A 497 6.76 13.72 -19.54
N SER A 498 7.44 14.01 -18.44
CA SER A 498 8.41 13.08 -17.84
C SER A 498 7.74 11.77 -17.43
N ALA A 499 6.58 11.83 -16.78
CA ALA A 499 5.81 10.64 -16.42
C ALA A 499 5.42 9.82 -17.66
N LYS A 500 4.97 10.47 -18.74
CA LYS A 500 4.67 9.81 -20.01
C LYS A 500 5.91 9.13 -20.62
N SER A 501 7.07 9.78 -20.60
CA SER A 501 8.32 9.17 -21.05
C SER A 501 8.70 7.92 -20.25
N PHE A 502 8.43 7.89 -18.94
CA PHE A 502 8.66 6.69 -18.13
C PHE A 502 7.69 5.56 -18.46
N ALA A 503 6.43 5.87 -18.80
CA ALA A 503 5.44 4.85 -19.20
C ALA A 503 5.81 4.18 -20.53
N ASP A 504 6.34 4.98 -21.47
CA ASP A 504 6.69 4.51 -22.81
C ASP A 504 8.10 3.91 -22.89
N SER A 505 8.87 3.98 -21.80
CA SER A 505 10.18 3.31 -21.71
C SER A 505 10.02 1.80 -21.88
N THR A 506 10.83 1.22 -22.76
CA THR A 506 10.76 -0.20 -23.13
C THR A 506 11.64 -1.12 -22.28
N GLY A 507 12.20 -0.60 -21.18
CA GLY A 507 13.20 -1.31 -20.36
C GLY A 507 14.62 -1.09 -20.87
#